data_AF-N0AVQ0-F1
#
_entry.id   AF-N0AVQ0-F1
#
_cell.length_a   1.000
_cell.length_b   1.000
_cell.length_c   1.000
_cell.angle_alpha   90.00
_cell.angle_beta   90.00
_cell.angle_gamma   90.00
#
_symmetry.space_group_name_H-M   'P 1'
#
loop_
_entity.id
_entity.type
_entity.pdbx_description
1 polymer ?
#
loop_
_entity_poly.entity_id
_entity_poly.type
_entity_poly.pdbx_seq_one_letter_code
_entity_poly.pdbx_strand_id
1 'polypeptide(L)'
;MVNYHIVEEFMGKRKTIMFSMIIIFILIGMGFSYVHHIQKVKAAEQKKTEEYNDQLIKSAKEMVGNLYANDKKEALATDISDEKIKKALNKVGQVKDVSLKKTLVKEINNVAFLLKVQTDLASLLIDGVLIEGADEEKIAALSKNVDKVKPINPKIYNTFNSVLEEISTQFNTIKTAKEKLSALFTDLETSTVKDDITRDMFNDAKSSIDSIKNKKVKESFASLIAKVDSSLTSKEKQEKLKQEQQNALNTQNQAKTSSPQSQVATSNVQSPTDLASFVAGSKTASKTNQIVTVVANGSSAKISLFEKNDAIWNEVINTNGYVGSLGVGQAKEGSSKTPKGSYSLGFAFGTSNPGTKLPFKQITRNSYWISNVNDSNYNTWQERETSSSSDEHLADYPVQYQYAIVINYNNGVGGGSAFFLHVGNGRPTAGCVSVPREVMVQFMQRIAPGAYIINVNSQSEIAYY
;
A
#
# COMPACT_ATOMS: atom_id res chain seq x y z
N MET A 1 103.81 2.22 86.97
CA MET A 1 103.05 0.99 86.62
C MET A 1 101.77 1.43 85.94
N VAL A 2 101.79 1.60 84.61
CA VAL A 2 101.48 0.59 83.59
C VAL A 2 99.98 0.27 83.52
N ASN A 3 99.40 0.65 82.37
CA ASN A 3 98.24 0.09 81.67
C ASN A 3 96.95 -0.21 82.43
N TYR A 4 95.91 0.59 82.15
CA TYR A 4 94.59 0.11 81.70
C TYR A 4 93.82 1.31 81.11
N HIS A 5 94.23 1.77 79.92
CA HIS A 5 93.60 2.92 79.24
C HIS A 5 93.35 2.69 77.75
N ILE A 6 93.17 1.44 77.33
CA ILE A 6 92.80 1.08 75.95
C ILE A 6 91.86 -0.15 75.97
N VAL A 7 90.64 0.00 76.47
CA VAL A 7 89.56 -0.99 76.22
C VAL A 7 88.18 -0.30 76.04
N GLU A 8 87.95 0.90 76.56
CA GLU A 8 86.62 1.53 76.46
C GLU A 8 86.33 2.30 75.16
N GLU A 9 87.36 2.76 74.43
CA GLU A 9 87.11 3.58 73.22
C GLU A 9 86.75 2.76 71.96
N PHE A 10 87.04 1.46 71.96
CA PHE A 10 86.73 0.56 70.84
C PHE A 10 85.34 -0.09 70.92
N MET A 11 84.73 -0.13 72.11
CA MET A 11 83.37 -0.69 72.31
C MET A 11 82.25 0.36 72.14
N GLY A 12 82.53 1.65 72.31
CA GLY A 12 81.56 2.73 72.13
C GLY A 12 81.18 2.97 70.66
N LYS A 13 82.16 3.04 69.75
CA LYS A 13 81.92 3.33 68.31
C LYS A 13 81.20 2.19 67.56
N ARG A 14 81.38 0.92 67.95
CA ARG A 14 80.66 -0.23 67.35
C ARG A 14 79.18 -0.27 67.71
N LYS A 15 78.79 0.15 68.93
CA LYS A 15 77.39 0.18 69.35
C LYS A 15 76.60 1.29 68.63
N THR A 16 77.20 2.46 68.41
CA THR A 16 76.55 3.58 67.69
C THR A 16 76.42 3.33 66.19
N ILE A 17 77.40 2.65 65.56
CA ILE A 17 77.33 2.24 64.15
C ILE A 17 76.30 1.10 63.98
N MET A 18 76.22 0.13 64.90
CA MET A 18 75.18 -0.91 64.87
C MET A 18 73.76 -0.35 65.10
N PHE A 19 73.57 0.59 66.03
CA PHE A 19 72.26 1.23 66.23
C PHE A 19 71.81 2.09 65.04
N SER A 20 72.75 2.76 64.36
CA SER A 20 72.46 3.56 63.17
C SER A 20 72.09 2.69 61.96
N MET A 21 72.72 1.52 61.79
CA MET A 21 72.32 0.56 60.74
C MET A 21 70.95 -0.06 61.02
N ILE A 22 70.62 -0.40 62.28
CA ILE A 22 69.32 -0.97 62.65
C ILE A 22 68.16 0.01 62.37
N ILE A 23 68.34 1.31 62.63
CA ILE A 23 67.32 2.34 62.33
C ILE A 23 67.13 2.52 60.81
N ILE A 24 68.21 2.44 60.02
CA ILE A 24 68.14 2.49 58.55
C ILE A 24 67.43 1.23 57.99
N PHE A 25 67.70 0.03 58.53
CA PHE A 25 66.99 -1.19 58.12
C PHE A 25 65.50 -1.19 58.50
N ILE A 26 65.12 -0.58 59.64
CA ILE A 26 63.72 -0.44 60.05
C ILE A 26 62.98 0.57 59.16
N LEU A 27 63.61 1.70 58.79
CA LEU A 27 63.02 2.68 57.88
C LEU A 27 62.90 2.15 56.44
N ILE A 28 63.89 1.39 55.96
CA ILE A 28 63.83 0.70 54.66
C ILE A 28 62.76 -0.41 54.70
N GLY A 29 62.65 -1.17 55.79
CA GLY A 29 61.64 -2.22 55.98
C GLY A 29 60.21 -1.68 56.06
N MET A 30 60.00 -0.53 56.73
CA MET A 30 58.70 0.16 56.76
C MET A 30 58.34 0.77 55.41
N GLY A 31 59.31 1.37 54.70
CA GLY A 31 59.13 1.84 53.32
C GLY A 31 58.80 0.70 52.34
N PHE A 32 59.48 -0.45 52.46
CA PHE A 32 59.19 -1.64 51.67
C PHE A 32 57.81 -2.23 51.97
N SER A 33 57.42 -2.31 53.25
CA SER A 33 56.09 -2.77 53.66
C SER A 33 54.97 -1.84 53.16
N TYR A 34 55.19 -0.52 53.20
CA TYR A 34 54.25 0.48 52.67
C TYR A 34 54.11 0.40 51.15
N VAL A 35 55.22 0.32 50.41
CA VAL A 35 55.21 0.14 48.95
C VAL A 35 54.56 -1.19 48.57
N HIS A 36 54.87 -2.27 49.28
CA HIS A 36 54.26 -3.59 49.07
C HIS A 36 52.75 -3.58 49.36
N HIS A 37 52.30 -2.88 50.41
CA HIS A 37 50.87 -2.70 50.70
C HIS A 37 50.17 -1.91 49.58
N ILE A 38 50.75 -0.79 49.11
CA ILE A 38 50.19 -0.02 47.99
C ILE A 38 50.13 -0.86 46.71
N GLN A 39 51.17 -1.63 46.40
CA GLN A 39 51.16 -2.55 45.26
C GLN A 39 50.06 -3.61 45.39
N LYS A 40 49.85 -4.16 46.60
CA LYS A 40 48.78 -5.13 46.87
C LYS A 40 47.38 -4.52 46.71
N VAL A 41 47.17 -3.27 47.17
CA VAL A 41 45.91 -2.54 46.97
C VAL A 41 45.67 -2.26 45.48
N LYS A 42 46.67 -1.75 44.76
CA LYS A 42 46.59 -1.53 43.30
C LYS A 42 46.31 -2.82 42.53
N ALA A 43 46.96 -3.92 42.89
CA ALA A 43 46.70 -5.23 42.30
C ALA A 43 45.28 -5.74 42.60
N ALA A 44 44.75 -5.48 43.81
CA ALA A 44 43.38 -5.83 44.17
C ALA A 44 42.33 -4.97 43.43
N GLU A 45 42.58 -3.68 43.25
CA GLU A 45 41.73 -2.78 42.44
C GLU A 45 41.75 -3.15 40.95
N GLN A 46 42.93 -3.50 40.43
CA GLN A 46 43.09 -4.01 39.07
C GLN A 46 42.31 -5.32 38.89
N LYS A 47 42.43 -6.27 39.83
CA LYS A 47 41.68 -7.53 39.79
C LYS A 47 40.16 -7.31 39.82
N LYS A 48 39.65 -6.41 40.67
CA LYS A 48 38.23 -6.04 40.69
C LYS A 48 37.78 -5.41 39.36
N THR A 49 38.63 -4.61 38.74
CA THR A 49 38.35 -3.98 37.44
C THR A 49 38.33 -5.01 36.31
N GLU A 50 39.24 -5.98 36.34
CA GLU A 50 39.28 -7.12 35.42
C GLU A 50 38.02 -8.00 35.58
N GLU A 51 37.67 -8.39 36.81
CA GLU A 51 36.45 -9.16 37.11
C GLU A 51 35.18 -8.43 36.63
N TYR A 52 35.10 -7.10 36.83
CA TYR A 52 33.99 -6.30 36.32
C TYR A 52 33.93 -6.29 34.78
N ASN A 53 35.07 -6.15 34.10
CA ASN A 53 35.12 -6.18 32.64
C ASN A 53 34.74 -7.57 32.11
N ASP A 54 35.13 -8.65 32.79
CA ASP A 54 34.77 -10.03 32.43
C ASP A 54 33.26 -10.26 32.56
N GLN A 55 32.64 -9.78 33.65
CA GLN A 55 31.18 -9.81 33.82
C GLN A 55 30.47 -9.00 32.73
N LEU A 56 31.01 -7.84 32.37
CA LEU A 56 30.47 -7.01 31.30
C LEU A 56 30.52 -7.72 29.94
N ILE A 57 31.65 -8.36 29.62
CA ILE A 57 31.83 -9.15 28.41
C ILE A 57 30.88 -10.34 28.38
N LYS A 58 30.74 -11.06 29.51
CA LYS A 58 29.82 -12.19 29.64
C LYS A 58 28.38 -11.75 29.35
N SER A 59 27.92 -10.70 30.02
CA SER A 59 26.58 -10.14 29.83
C SER A 59 26.34 -9.62 28.41
N ALA A 60 27.35 -9.01 27.78
CA ALA A 60 27.26 -8.57 26.39
C ALA A 60 27.12 -9.75 25.42
N LYS A 61 27.92 -10.81 25.60
CA LYS A 61 27.82 -12.05 24.80
C LYS A 61 26.47 -12.74 24.97
N GLU A 62 25.97 -12.81 26.21
CA GLU A 62 24.64 -13.37 26.51
C GLU A 62 23.52 -12.58 25.81
N MET A 63 23.55 -11.25 25.86
CA MET A 63 22.53 -10.45 25.16
C MET A 63 22.59 -10.60 23.65
N VAL A 64 23.77 -10.74 23.05
CA VAL A 64 23.91 -11.03 21.61
C VAL A 64 23.40 -12.44 21.30
N GLY A 65 23.74 -13.44 22.12
CA GLY A 65 23.25 -14.81 21.99
C GLY A 65 21.72 -14.89 22.05
N ASN A 66 21.10 -14.15 22.97
CA ASN A 66 19.65 -14.08 23.16
C ASN A 66 18.89 -13.39 22.02
N LEU A 67 19.58 -12.84 21.01
CA LEU A 67 18.93 -12.40 19.78
C LEU A 67 18.57 -13.58 18.85
N TYR A 68 19.13 -14.76 19.12
CA TYR A 68 18.84 -16.01 18.43
C TYR A 68 17.95 -16.91 19.29
N ALA A 69 17.27 -17.85 18.64
CA ALA A 69 16.41 -18.81 19.32
C ALA A 69 17.20 -19.77 20.22
N ASN A 70 18.47 -20.04 19.90
CA ASN A 70 19.34 -20.96 20.61
C ASN A 70 20.82 -20.72 20.24
N ASP A 71 21.72 -21.42 20.93
CA ASP A 71 23.17 -21.32 20.74
C ASP A 71 23.66 -21.74 19.34
N LYS A 72 22.89 -22.53 18.59
CA LYS A 72 23.21 -22.89 17.20
C LYS A 72 22.95 -21.73 16.24
N LYS A 73 22.22 -20.70 16.67
CA LYS A 73 21.91 -19.48 15.90
C LYS A 73 21.23 -19.76 14.56
N GLU A 74 20.46 -20.85 14.48
CA GLU A 74 19.80 -21.28 13.25
C GLU A 74 18.47 -20.55 12.98
N ALA A 75 17.97 -19.79 13.96
CA ALA A 75 16.80 -18.94 13.87
C ALA A 75 16.95 -17.72 14.79
N LEU A 76 16.24 -16.62 14.47
CA LEU A 76 16.10 -15.49 15.38
C LEU A 76 15.22 -15.85 16.58
N ALA A 77 15.40 -15.16 17.71
CA ALA A 77 14.52 -15.31 18.86
C ALA A 77 13.06 -15.00 18.48
N THR A 78 12.09 -15.70 19.07
CA THR A 78 10.67 -15.52 18.74
C THR A 78 10.13 -14.15 19.15
N ASP A 79 10.76 -13.53 20.16
CA ASP A 79 10.45 -12.21 20.70
C ASP A 79 11.52 -11.17 20.30
N ILE A 80 12.24 -11.42 19.19
CA ILE A 80 13.21 -10.46 18.62
C ILE A 80 12.51 -9.15 18.26
N SER A 81 13.17 -8.03 18.54
CA SER A 81 12.66 -6.69 18.22
C SER A 81 13.80 -5.67 18.10
N ASP A 82 13.51 -4.52 17.48
CA ASP A 82 14.45 -3.40 17.43
C ASP A 82 14.88 -2.94 18.83
N GLU A 83 13.99 -3.04 19.82
CA GLU A 83 14.30 -2.71 21.20
C GLU A 83 15.33 -3.68 21.81
N LYS A 84 15.18 -4.99 21.57
CA LYS A 84 16.17 -5.99 22.01
C LYS A 84 17.53 -5.77 21.35
N ILE A 85 17.53 -5.49 20.04
CA ILE A 85 18.75 -5.17 19.28
C ILE A 85 19.43 -3.92 19.86
N LYS A 86 18.67 -2.86 20.15
CA LYS A 86 19.19 -1.63 20.76
C LYS A 86 19.77 -1.87 22.16
N LYS A 87 19.12 -2.69 22.98
CA LYS A 87 19.64 -3.08 24.31
C LYS A 87 20.97 -3.84 24.19
N ALA A 88 21.08 -4.77 23.25
CA ALA A 88 22.33 -5.47 22.98
C ALA A 88 23.45 -4.53 22.50
N LEU A 89 23.15 -3.61 21.55
CA LEU A 89 24.10 -2.59 21.09
C LEU A 89 24.60 -1.71 22.23
N ASN A 90 23.71 -1.24 23.10
CA ASN A 90 24.06 -0.41 24.24
C ASN A 90 25.01 -1.12 25.21
N LYS A 91 24.78 -2.42 25.48
CA LYS A 91 25.67 -3.19 26.36
C LYS A 91 27.02 -3.45 25.71
N VAL A 92 27.03 -3.90 24.46
CA VAL A 92 28.27 -4.12 23.70
C VAL A 92 29.06 -2.80 23.59
N GLY A 93 28.38 -1.66 23.53
CA GLY A 93 28.97 -0.33 23.58
C GLY A 93 29.88 -0.08 24.79
N GLN A 94 29.59 -0.71 25.92
CA GLN A 94 30.35 -0.58 27.18
C GLN A 94 31.61 -1.47 27.23
N VAL A 95 31.72 -2.47 26.34
CA VAL A 95 32.87 -3.39 26.29
C VAL A 95 34.13 -2.62 25.88
N LYS A 96 35.21 -2.75 26.67
CA LYS A 96 36.49 -2.06 26.45
C LYS A 96 37.34 -2.71 25.36
N ASP A 97 37.28 -4.03 25.22
CA ASP A 97 37.97 -4.75 24.15
C ASP A 97 37.40 -4.33 22.78
N VAL A 98 38.18 -3.56 22.03
CA VAL A 98 37.79 -2.98 20.74
C VAL A 98 37.55 -4.05 19.68
N SER A 99 38.35 -5.12 19.68
CA SER A 99 38.26 -6.19 18.69
C SER A 99 37.00 -7.03 18.92
N LEU A 100 36.76 -7.40 20.18
CA LEU A 100 35.56 -8.10 20.58
C LEU A 100 34.31 -7.25 20.34
N LYS A 101 34.33 -5.97 20.74
CA LYS A 101 33.24 -5.03 20.51
C LYS A 101 32.90 -4.93 19.02
N LYS A 102 33.89 -4.79 18.14
CA LYS A 102 33.69 -4.75 16.69
C LYS A 102 33.03 -6.03 16.17
N THR A 103 33.45 -7.18 16.67
CA THR A 103 32.88 -8.49 16.30
C THR A 103 31.42 -8.60 16.72
N LEU A 104 31.10 -8.25 17.97
CA LEU A 104 29.74 -8.30 18.50
C LEU A 104 28.81 -7.28 17.81
N VAL A 105 29.29 -6.07 17.51
CA VAL A 105 28.52 -5.07 16.74
C VAL A 105 28.21 -5.57 15.33
N LYS A 106 29.19 -6.20 14.66
CA LYS A 106 28.96 -6.80 13.33
C LYS A 106 27.88 -7.88 13.40
N GLU A 107 27.92 -8.73 14.42
CA GLU A 107 26.91 -9.77 14.63
C GLU A 107 25.52 -9.17 14.89
N ILE A 108 25.40 -8.13 15.72
CA ILE A 108 24.12 -7.47 15.97
C ILE A 108 23.58 -6.80 14.69
N ASN A 109 24.43 -6.16 13.88
CA ASN A 109 24.02 -5.58 12.61
C ASN A 109 23.54 -6.64 11.61
N ASN A 110 24.19 -7.81 11.60
CA ASN A 110 23.70 -8.96 10.84
C ASN A 110 22.31 -9.37 11.32
N VAL A 111 22.08 -9.50 12.63
CA VAL A 111 20.74 -9.78 13.18
C VAL A 111 19.71 -8.74 12.77
N ALA A 112 20.03 -7.45 12.85
CA ALA A 112 19.12 -6.38 12.42
C ALA A 112 18.74 -6.52 10.94
N PHE A 113 19.69 -6.88 10.08
CA PHE A 113 19.41 -7.17 8.68
C PHE A 113 18.50 -8.41 8.52
N LEU A 114 18.76 -9.50 9.27
CA LEU A 114 17.91 -10.69 9.26
C LEU A 114 16.48 -10.38 9.71
N LEU A 115 16.30 -9.58 10.77
CA LEU A 115 14.99 -9.15 11.26
C LEU A 115 14.25 -8.34 10.20
N LYS A 116 14.96 -7.43 9.52
CA LYS A 116 14.37 -6.67 8.42
C LYS A 116 13.86 -7.59 7.30
N VAL A 117 14.67 -8.55 6.85
CA VAL A 117 14.26 -9.50 5.80
C VAL A 117 13.09 -10.38 6.25
N GLN A 118 13.10 -10.84 7.50
CA GLN A 118 11.98 -11.60 8.09
C GLN A 118 10.69 -10.78 8.08
N THR A 119 10.77 -9.50 8.43
CA THR A 119 9.63 -8.58 8.45
C THR A 119 9.13 -8.28 7.03
N ASP A 120 10.03 -8.06 6.08
CA ASP A 120 9.69 -7.83 4.67
C ASP A 120 8.98 -9.07 4.08
N LEU A 121 9.44 -10.29 4.37
CA LEU A 121 8.77 -11.54 3.98
C LEU A 121 7.38 -11.65 4.60
N ALA A 122 7.27 -11.43 5.92
CA ALA A 122 5.99 -11.51 6.63
C ALA A 122 4.99 -10.46 6.14
N SER A 123 5.45 -9.29 5.71
CA SER A 123 4.58 -8.22 5.20
C SER A 123 3.82 -8.59 3.92
N LEU A 124 4.34 -9.55 3.14
CA LEU A 124 3.73 -10.00 1.89
C LEU A 124 2.78 -11.18 2.08
N LEU A 125 2.71 -11.77 3.29
CA LEU A 125 1.90 -12.95 3.57
C LEU A 125 0.96 -12.71 4.75
N ILE A 126 -0.32 -13.05 4.58
CA ILE A 126 -1.28 -13.18 5.67
C ILE A 126 -1.68 -14.65 5.72
N ASP A 127 -1.37 -15.32 6.83
CA ASP A 127 -1.63 -16.77 7.02
C ASP A 127 -1.10 -17.65 5.86
N GLY A 128 0.09 -17.31 5.36
CA GLY A 128 0.72 -18.03 4.24
C GLY A 128 0.07 -17.75 2.87
N VAL A 129 -0.79 -16.74 2.77
CA VAL A 129 -1.42 -16.31 1.51
C VAL A 129 -0.87 -14.96 1.09
N LEU A 130 -0.47 -14.83 -0.18
CA LEU A 130 0.03 -13.59 -0.74
C LEU A 130 -1.03 -12.47 -0.64
N ILE A 131 -0.62 -11.31 -0.16
CA ILE A 131 -1.48 -10.13 -0.05
C ILE A 131 -1.96 -9.61 -1.41
N GLU A 132 -3.08 -8.89 -1.39
CA GLU A 132 -3.58 -8.16 -2.55
C GLU A 132 -2.61 -7.02 -2.91
N GLY A 133 -2.33 -6.83 -4.20
CA GLY A 133 -1.45 -5.74 -4.67
C GLY A 133 0.05 -5.95 -4.44
N ALA A 134 0.49 -7.18 -4.13
CA ALA A 134 1.91 -7.52 -4.21
C ALA A 134 2.45 -7.20 -5.62
N ASP A 135 3.63 -6.57 -5.67
CA ASP A 135 4.23 -6.11 -6.92
C ASP A 135 5.57 -6.81 -7.21
N GLU A 136 5.85 -6.96 -8.50
CA GLU A 136 7.03 -7.69 -9.01
C GLU A 136 8.34 -7.02 -8.57
N GLU A 137 8.35 -5.69 -8.48
CA GLU A 137 9.53 -4.92 -8.08
C GLU A 137 9.91 -5.14 -6.61
N LYS A 138 8.92 -5.14 -5.71
CA LYS A 138 9.11 -5.46 -4.29
C LYS A 138 9.55 -6.90 -4.09
N ILE A 139 8.98 -7.86 -4.81
CA ILE A 139 9.40 -9.27 -4.74
C ILE A 139 10.86 -9.42 -5.22
N ALA A 140 11.23 -8.74 -6.31
CA ALA A 140 12.60 -8.73 -6.81
C ALA A 140 13.58 -8.06 -5.82
N ALA A 141 13.18 -6.95 -5.20
CA ALA A 141 13.98 -6.28 -4.17
C ALA A 141 14.15 -7.16 -2.92
N LEU A 142 13.09 -7.88 -2.52
CA LEU A 142 13.12 -8.82 -1.41
C LEU A 142 14.04 -10.00 -1.71
N SER A 143 13.95 -10.57 -2.92
CA SER A 143 14.84 -11.64 -3.38
C SER A 143 16.32 -11.26 -3.26
N LYS A 144 16.70 -10.07 -3.71
CA LYS A 144 18.07 -9.53 -3.56
C LYS A 144 18.50 -9.41 -2.09
N ASN A 145 17.58 -9.14 -1.17
CA ASN A 145 17.90 -9.07 0.25
C ASN A 145 18.00 -10.46 0.88
N VAL A 146 17.16 -11.42 0.47
CA VAL A 146 17.27 -12.83 0.87
C VAL A 146 18.61 -13.41 0.42
N ASP A 147 19.08 -13.13 -0.79
CA ASP A 147 20.40 -13.59 -1.28
C ASP A 147 21.56 -13.14 -0.38
N LYS A 148 21.48 -11.92 0.15
CA LYS A 148 22.49 -11.37 1.09
C LYS A 148 22.48 -12.08 2.44
N VAL A 149 21.42 -12.81 2.79
CA VAL A 149 21.35 -13.63 4.01
C VAL A 149 22.24 -14.86 3.91
N LYS A 150 22.43 -15.42 2.70
CA LYS A 150 23.23 -16.65 2.48
C LYS A 150 24.64 -16.60 3.11
N PRO A 151 25.47 -15.57 2.89
CA PRO A 151 26.79 -15.49 3.53
C PRO A 151 26.74 -15.14 5.03
N ILE A 152 25.60 -14.67 5.54
CA ILE A 152 25.42 -14.32 6.95
C ILE A 152 25.03 -15.55 7.77
N ASN A 153 24.01 -16.27 7.30
CA ASN A 153 23.47 -17.45 7.97
C ASN A 153 22.78 -18.39 6.96
N PRO A 154 23.43 -19.49 6.55
CA PRO A 154 22.88 -20.43 5.57
C PRO A 154 21.58 -21.11 6.00
N LYS A 155 21.38 -21.34 7.30
CA LYS A 155 20.16 -22.01 7.81
C LYS A 155 18.96 -21.08 7.73
N ILE A 156 19.11 -19.83 8.20
CA ILE A 156 18.07 -18.80 8.08
C ILE A 156 17.80 -18.48 6.60
N TYR A 157 18.84 -18.43 5.76
CA TYR A 157 18.68 -18.27 4.32
C TYR A 157 17.77 -19.35 3.73
N ASN A 158 17.97 -20.63 4.04
CA ASN A 158 17.13 -21.70 3.51
C ASN A 158 15.65 -21.53 3.90
N THR A 159 15.39 -21.13 5.15
CA THR A 159 14.02 -20.83 5.61
C THR A 159 13.43 -19.64 4.85
N PHE A 160 14.17 -18.53 4.75
CA PHE A 160 13.70 -17.33 4.04
C PHE A 160 13.49 -17.58 2.55
N ASN A 161 14.38 -18.34 1.91
CA ASN A 161 14.28 -18.72 0.51
C ASN A 161 13.06 -19.60 0.25
N SER A 162 12.73 -20.54 1.15
CA SER A 162 11.51 -21.35 1.03
C SER A 162 10.24 -20.49 1.08
N VAL A 163 10.19 -19.48 1.97
CA VAL A 163 9.07 -18.53 2.04
C VAL A 163 9.01 -17.65 0.77
N LEU A 164 10.16 -17.18 0.28
CA LEU A 164 10.26 -16.41 -0.95
C LEU A 164 9.81 -17.22 -2.18
N GLU A 165 10.15 -18.50 -2.26
CA GLU A 165 9.68 -19.42 -3.29
C GLU A 165 8.16 -19.54 -3.26
N GLU A 166 7.55 -19.72 -2.08
CA GLU A 166 6.09 -19.75 -1.95
C GLU A 166 5.44 -18.44 -2.39
N ILE A 167 6.00 -17.28 -2.00
CA ILE A 167 5.56 -15.95 -2.46
C ILE A 167 5.63 -15.87 -3.99
N SER A 168 6.76 -16.26 -4.57
CA SER A 168 7.02 -16.19 -6.01
C SER A 168 6.08 -17.11 -6.79
N THR A 169 5.84 -18.32 -6.29
CA THR A 169 4.87 -19.26 -6.88
C THR A 169 3.48 -18.67 -6.87
N GLN A 170 2.98 -18.18 -5.72
CA GLN A 170 1.65 -17.58 -5.63
C GLN A 170 1.50 -16.36 -6.55
N PHE A 171 2.52 -15.51 -6.60
CA PHE A 171 2.54 -14.33 -7.48
C PHE A 171 2.46 -14.74 -8.95
N ASN A 172 3.28 -15.69 -9.40
CA ASN A 172 3.29 -16.18 -10.78
C ASN A 172 2.00 -16.89 -11.16
N THR A 173 1.36 -17.62 -10.24
CA THR A 173 0.03 -18.19 -10.46
C THR A 173 -1.01 -17.10 -10.72
N ILE A 174 -1.02 -16.04 -9.91
CA ILE A 174 -1.95 -14.90 -10.09
C ILE A 174 -1.65 -14.15 -11.39
N LYS A 175 -0.37 -13.90 -11.70
CA LYS A 175 0.07 -13.24 -12.94
C LYS A 175 -0.38 -14.01 -14.18
N THR A 176 -0.08 -15.31 -14.24
CA THR A 176 -0.50 -16.19 -15.33
C THR A 176 -2.02 -16.22 -15.49
N ALA A 177 -2.77 -16.36 -14.39
CA ALA A 177 -4.23 -16.35 -14.43
C ALA A 177 -4.78 -15.01 -14.95
N LYS A 178 -4.18 -13.89 -14.55
CA LYS A 178 -4.54 -12.56 -15.04
C LYS A 178 -4.26 -12.41 -16.54
N GLU A 179 -3.11 -12.85 -17.02
CA GLU A 179 -2.74 -12.80 -18.44
C GLU A 179 -3.71 -13.61 -19.31
N LYS A 180 -3.99 -14.86 -18.91
CA LYS A 180 -4.96 -15.72 -19.61
C LYS A 180 -6.36 -15.15 -19.57
N LEU A 181 -6.80 -14.61 -18.42
CA LEU A 181 -8.08 -13.93 -18.31
C LEU A 181 -8.14 -12.72 -19.23
N SER A 182 -7.10 -11.87 -19.23
CA SER A 182 -7.01 -10.67 -20.07
C SER A 182 -7.11 -10.99 -21.55
N ALA A 183 -6.53 -12.11 -22.00
CA ALA A 183 -6.58 -12.56 -23.39
C ALA A 183 -8.00 -12.90 -23.89
N LEU A 184 -8.97 -13.11 -22.99
CA LEU A 184 -10.38 -13.34 -23.33
C LEU A 184 -11.17 -12.05 -23.58
N PHE A 185 -10.57 -10.91 -23.29
CA PHE A 185 -11.20 -9.60 -23.44
C PHE A 185 -10.45 -8.77 -24.48
N THR A 186 -11.20 -8.05 -25.31
CA THR A 186 -10.63 -6.97 -26.12
C THR A 186 -10.06 -5.88 -25.23
N ASP A 187 -10.74 -5.66 -24.09
CA ASP A 187 -10.28 -4.81 -23.02
C ASP A 187 -10.84 -5.32 -21.69
N LEU A 188 -9.95 -5.75 -20.80
CA LEU A 188 -10.29 -6.29 -19.49
C LEU A 188 -10.93 -5.21 -18.59
N GLU A 189 -10.53 -3.94 -18.75
CA GLU A 189 -11.04 -2.81 -17.96
C GLU A 189 -12.50 -2.49 -18.31
N THR A 190 -12.88 -2.63 -19.57
CA THR A 190 -14.29 -2.53 -19.99
C THR A 190 -15.05 -3.85 -19.89
N SER A 191 -14.38 -4.95 -19.51
CA SER A 191 -14.93 -6.32 -19.57
C SER A 191 -15.54 -6.66 -20.94
N THR A 192 -15.02 -6.05 -22.01
CA THR A 192 -15.50 -6.31 -23.38
C THR A 192 -14.92 -7.63 -23.85
N VAL A 193 -15.74 -8.68 -23.87
CA VAL A 193 -15.34 -10.02 -24.29
C VAL A 193 -14.97 -10.00 -25.77
N LYS A 194 -13.85 -10.63 -26.12
CA LYS A 194 -13.36 -10.65 -27.50
C LYS A 194 -14.20 -11.57 -28.37
N ASP A 195 -14.42 -11.24 -29.64
CA ASP A 195 -15.33 -11.99 -30.52
C ASP A 195 -14.80 -13.37 -30.95
N ASP A 196 -13.49 -13.60 -30.93
CA ASP A 196 -12.83 -14.82 -31.42
C ASP A 196 -12.49 -15.84 -30.32
N ILE A 197 -13.07 -15.68 -29.13
CA ILE A 197 -12.81 -16.58 -27.99
C ILE A 197 -13.37 -17.99 -28.23
N THR A 198 -12.67 -18.99 -27.69
CA THR A 198 -13.08 -20.39 -27.73
C THR A 198 -13.32 -20.96 -26.34
N ARG A 199 -14.03 -22.09 -26.27
CA ARG A 199 -14.28 -22.80 -25.02
C ARG A 199 -12.99 -23.32 -24.36
N ASP A 200 -11.98 -23.64 -25.18
CA ASP A 200 -10.66 -24.06 -24.69
C ASP A 200 -9.91 -22.92 -24.00
N MET A 201 -9.93 -21.71 -24.59
CA MET A 201 -9.33 -20.53 -23.96
C MET A 201 -10.01 -20.19 -22.64
N PHE A 202 -11.34 -20.31 -22.58
CA PHE A 202 -12.11 -20.16 -21.34
C PHE A 202 -11.70 -21.20 -20.28
N ASN A 203 -11.64 -22.48 -20.63
CA ASN A 203 -11.30 -23.54 -19.69
C ASN A 203 -9.87 -23.40 -19.15
N ASP A 204 -8.92 -22.99 -20.00
CA ASP A 204 -7.52 -22.79 -19.60
C ASP A 204 -7.37 -21.61 -18.63
N ALA A 205 -8.04 -20.48 -18.90
CA ALA A 205 -8.10 -19.35 -17.98
C ALA A 205 -8.78 -19.74 -16.67
N LYS A 206 -9.90 -20.48 -16.72
CA LYS A 206 -10.63 -20.94 -15.53
C LYS A 206 -9.80 -21.86 -14.64
N SER A 207 -9.11 -22.84 -15.22
CA SER A 207 -8.19 -23.72 -14.50
C SER A 207 -7.07 -22.94 -13.78
N SER A 208 -6.53 -21.92 -14.45
CA SER A 208 -5.49 -21.06 -13.88
C SER A 208 -6.04 -20.21 -12.72
N ILE A 209 -7.27 -19.71 -12.82
CA ILE A 209 -7.96 -18.97 -11.74
C ILE A 209 -8.26 -19.89 -10.55
N ASP A 210 -8.72 -21.11 -10.79
CA ASP A 210 -9.06 -22.08 -9.75
C ASP A 210 -7.84 -22.50 -8.91
N SER A 211 -6.63 -22.37 -9.47
CA SER A 211 -5.35 -22.66 -8.79
C SER A 211 -4.88 -21.53 -7.84
N ILE A 212 -5.50 -20.35 -7.87
CA ILE A 212 -5.10 -19.22 -7.01
C ILE A 212 -5.38 -19.53 -5.54
N LYS A 213 -4.42 -19.31 -4.63
CA LYS A 213 -4.61 -19.51 -3.18
C LYS A 213 -5.44 -18.39 -2.54
N ASN A 214 -5.23 -17.14 -2.98
CA ASN A 214 -5.94 -15.98 -2.45
C ASN A 214 -7.43 -15.99 -2.87
N LYS A 215 -8.32 -16.19 -1.89
CA LYS A 215 -9.76 -16.32 -2.10
C LYS A 215 -10.40 -15.08 -2.73
N LYS A 216 -10.04 -13.88 -2.28
CA LYS A 216 -10.62 -12.64 -2.81
C LYS A 216 -10.22 -12.39 -4.27
N VAL A 217 -8.94 -12.61 -4.60
CA VAL A 217 -8.45 -12.51 -5.99
C VAL A 217 -9.15 -13.55 -6.87
N LYS A 218 -9.29 -14.80 -6.38
CA LYS A 218 -10.03 -15.85 -7.08
C LYS A 218 -11.48 -15.46 -7.33
N GLU A 219 -12.19 -14.94 -6.33
CA GLU A 219 -13.58 -14.48 -6.46
C GLU A 219 -13.71 -13.33 -7.46
N SER A 220 -12.79 -12.37 -7.44
CA SER A 220 -12.75 -11.28 -8.42
C SER A 220 -12.59 -11.81 -9.84
N PHE A 221 -11.65 -12.72 -10.09
CA PHE A 221 -11.44 -13.31 -11.42
C PHE A 221 -12.58 -14.24 -11.84
N ALA A 222 -13.18 -14.97 -10.90
CA ALA A 222 -14.35 -15.81 -11.12
C ALA A 222 -15.56 -14.99 -11.63
N SER A 223 -15.75 -13.78 -11.10
CA SER A 223 -16.83 -12.88 -11.55
C SER A 223 -16.64 -12.44 -13.01
N LEU A 224 -15.40 -12.20 -13.44
CA LEU A 224 -15.08 -11.79 -14.80
C LEU A 224 -15.22 -12.95 -15.78
N ILE A 225 -14.71 -14.13 -15.41
CA ILE A 225 -14.78 -15.29 -16.30
C ILE A 225 -16.21 -15.80 -16.48
N ALA A 226 -17.11 -15.59 -15.51
CA ALA A 226 -18.54 -15.86 -15.66
C ALA A 226 -19.21 -14.99 -16.77
N LYS A 227 -18.72 -13.76 -17.00
CA LYS A 227 -19.18 -12.94 -18.14
C LYS A 227 -18.75 -13.54 -19.47
N VAL A 228 -17.53 -14.08 -19.54
CA VAL A 228 -17.01 -14.77 -20.73
C VAL A 228 -17.86 -16.00 -21.03
N ASP A 229 -18.19 -16.79 -20.01
CA ASP A 229 -19.08 -17.96 -20.15
C ASP A 229 -20.45 -17.57 -20.73
N SER A 230 -21.06 -16.53 -20.17
CA SER A 230 -22.37 -16.02 -20.63
C SER A 230 -22.33 -15.54 -22.09
N SER A 231 -21.23 -14.90 -22.49
CA SER A 231 -21.00 -14.45 -23.88
C SER A 231 -20.84 -15.64 -24.83
N LEU A 232 -20.00 -16.63 -24.48
CA LEU A 232 -19.82 -17.86 -25.25
C LEU A 232 -21.13 -18.61 -25.45
N THR A 233 -21.89 -18.83 -24.38
CA THR A 233 -23.19 -19.53 -24.46
C THR A 233 -24.18 -18.78 -25.34
N SER A 234 -24.19 -17.44 -25.29
CA SER A 234 -25.04 -16.62 -26.16
C SER A 234 -24.64 -16.74 -27.63
N LYS A 235 -23.33 -16.74 -27.92
CA LYS A 235 -22.78 -16.91 -29.27
C LYS A 235 -23.08 -18.30 -29.83
N GLU A 236 -22.82 -19.35 -29.06
CA GLU A 236 -23.13 -20.75 -29.40
C GLU A 236 -24.63 -20.92 -29.72
N LYS A 237 -25.52 -20.30 -28.93
CA LYS A 237 -26.97 -20.33 -29.18
C LYS A 237 -27.37 -19.58 -30.46
N GLN A 238 -26.76 -18.42 -30.74
CA GLN A 238 -27.03 -17.68 -31.98
C GLN A 238 -26.53 -18.44 -33.21
N GLU A 239 -25.36 -19.07 -33.15
CA GLU A 239 -24.84 -19.90 -34.24
C GLU A 239 -25.76 -21.10 -34.50
N LYS A 240 -26.23 -21.77 -33.44
CA LYS A 240 -27.20 -22.87 -33.57
C LYS A 240 -28.51 -22.41 -34.20
N LEU A 241 -29.05 -21.25 -33.78
CA LEU A 241 -30.27 -20.68 -34.36
C LEU A 241 -30.08 -20.27 -35.83
N LYS A 242 -28.93 -19.70 -36.20
CA LYS A 242 -28.60 -19.41 -37.61
C LYS A 242 -28.50 -20.68 -38.44
N GLN A 243 -27.92 -21.74 -37.89
CA GLN A 243 -27.80 -23.02 -38.58
C GLN A 243 -29.17 -23.71 -38.74
N GLU A 244 -30.04 -23.63 -37.73
CA GLU A 244 -31.44 -24.08 -37.80
C GLU A 244 -32.27 -23.25 -38.80
N GLN A 245 -32.11 -21.93 -38.82
CA GLN A 245 -32.76 -21.05 -39.82
C GLN A 245 -32.25 -21.33 -41.24
N GLN A 246 -30.95 -21.54 -41.43
CA GLN A 246 -30.38 -21.89 -42.73
C GLN A 246 -30.87 -23.25 -43.21
N ASN A 247 -30.98 -24.24 -42.31
CA ASN A 247 -31.56 -25.54 -42.64
C ASN A 247 -33.07 -25.41 -42.97
N ALA A 248 -33.81 -24.54 -42.29
CA ALA A 248 -35.21 -24.26 -42.60
C ALA A 248 -35.40 -23.53 -43.93
N LEU A 249 -34.51 -22.59 -44.28
CA LEU A 249 -34.50 -21.88 -45.57
C LEU A 249 -34.15 -22.82 -46.73
N ASN A 250 -33.19 -23.72 -46.53
CA ASN A 250 -32.84 -24.77 -47.49
C ASN A 250 -33.99 -25.78 -47.68
N THR A 251 -34.81 -26.00 -46.65
CA THR A 251 -36.02 -26.82 -46.72
C THR A 251 -37.18 -26.10 -47.44
N GLN A 252 -37.31 -24.78 -47.29
CA GLN A 252 -38.32 -23.97 -47.99
C GLN A 252 -37.97 -23.70 -49.47
N ASN A 253 -36.69 -23.63 -49.84
CA ASN A 253 -36.26 -23.42 -51.23
C ASN A 253 -36.46 -24.63 -52.16
N GLN A 254 -36.89 -25.79 -51.63
CA GLN A 254 -37.39 -26.91 -52.45
C GLN A 254 -38.89 -26.81 -52.77
N ALA A 255 -39.61 -25.82 -52.22
CA ALA A 255 -41.05 -25.66 -52.40
C ALA A 255 -41.44 -24.20 -52.63
N LYS A 256 -41.17 -23.66 -53.83
CA LYS A 256 -42.07 -22.80 -54.64
C LYS A 256 -41.29 -21.99 -55.69
N THR A 257 -41.46 -22.39 -56.94
CA THR A 257 -41.27 -21.60 -58.16
C THR A 257 -42.57 -20.86 -58.51
N SER A 258 -42.56 -19.53 -58.57
CA SER A 258 -43.30 -18.65 -59.52
C SER A 258 -43.34 -17.18 -59.03
N SER A 259 -42.87 -16.28 -59.89
CA SER A 259 -42.63 -14.82 -59.72
C SER A 259 -43.88 -13.96 -60.06
N PRO A 260 -43.85 -12.60 -60.19
CA PRO A 260 -42.95 -11.56 -59.65
C PRO A 260 -43.65 -10.26 -59.12
N GLN A 261 -42.85 -9.39 -58.50
CA GLN A 261 -42.88 -7.90 -58.55
C GLN A 261 -43.73 -7.09 -57.53
N SER A 262 -43.06 -6.36 -56.62
CA SER A 262 -43.12 -4.87 -56.52
C SER A 262 -42.30 -4.34 -55.35
N GLN A 263 -41.57 -3.26 -55.59
CA GLN A 263 -40.79 -2.47 -54.63
C GLN A 263 -41.72 -1.71 -53.69
N VAL A 264 -41.46 -1.76 -52.37
CA VAL A 264 -41.75 -0.66 -51.45
C VAL A 264 -40.63 -0.59 -50.42
N ALA A 265 -39.99 0.57 -50.36
CA ALA A 265 -39.02 0.93 -49.33
C ALA A 265 -39.74 1.15 -48.00
N THR A 266 -39.25 0.55 -46.92
CA THR A 266 -39.55 0.96 -45.54
C THR A 266 -38.34 0.73 -44.64
N SER A 267 -37.62 1.82 -44.41
CA SER A 267 -37.22 2.32 -43.09
C SER A 267 -36.66 1.30 -42.09
N ASN A 268 -35.33 1.19 -42.07
CA ASN A 268 -34.57 0.71 -40.92
C ASN A 268 -34.79 1.68 -39.74
N VAL A 269 -35.71 1.35 -38.84
CA VAL A 269 -35.72 1.93 -37.48
C VAL A 269 -34.97 0.96 -36.58
N GLN A 270 -33.71 1.29 -36.34
CA GLN A 270 -32.83 0.59 -35.42
C GLN A 270 -33.16 1.09 -34.00
N SER A 271 -33.70 0.21 -33.15
CA SER A 271 -34.03 0.50 -31.75
C SER A 271 -32.76 0.75 -30.89
N PRO A 272 -32.75 1.72 -29.97
CA PRO A 272 -31.53 2.17 -29.28
C PRO A 272 -31.24 1.38 -27.99
N THR A 273 -30.19 0.55 -28.01
CA THR A 273 -29.49 0.04 -26.79
C THR A 273 -28.46 1.06 -26.29
N ASP A 274 -28.88 2.31 -26.11
CA ASP A 274 -27.96 3.44 -25.88
C ASP A 274 -28.07 4.00 -24.45
N LEU A 275 -26.94 4.42 -23.87
CA LEU A 275 -26.84 5.01 -22.52
C LEU A 275 -27.80 6.21 -22.36
N ALA A 276 -28.03 6.94 -23.45
CA ALA A 276 -29.01 8.01 -23.56
C ALA A 276 -30.44 7.57 -23.18
N SER A 277 -30.85 6.34 -23.49
CA SER A 277 -32.16 5.80 -23.11
C SER A 277 -32.30 5.63 -21.60
N PHE A 278 -31.24 5.16 -20.91
CA PHE A 278 -31.25 5.04 -19.46
C PHE A 278 -31.26 6.42 -18.78
N VAL A 279 -30.52 7.39 -19.34
CA VAL A 279 -30.56 8.78 -18.87
C VAL A 279 -31.95 9.36 -19.03
N ALA A 280 -32.56 9.22 -20.21
CA ALA A 280 -33.90 9.73 -20.49
C ALA A 280 -34.98 9.12 -19.58
N GLY A 281 -34.86 7.84 -19.23
CA GLY A 281 -35.78 7.13 -18.33
C GLY A 281 -35.54 7.35 -16.83
N SER A 282 -34.47 8.03 -16.45
CA SER A 282 -34.12 8.30 -15.06
C SER A 282 -35.10 9.33 -14.43
N LYS A 283 -35.43 9.18 -13.15
CA LYS A 283 -36.15 10.22 -12.38
C LYS A 283 -35.32 11.51 -12.31
N THR A 284 -34.00 11.42 -12.37
CA THR A 284 -33.11 12.59 -12.40
C THR A 284 -33.32 13.43 -13.66
N ALA A 285 -33.61 12.82 -14.81
CA ALA A 285 -33.90 13.53 -16.06
C ALA A 285 -35.18 14.39 -16.02
N SER A 286 -36.04 14.21 -15.00
CA SER A 286 -37.18 15.10 -14.76
C SER A 286 -36.80 16.39 -14.01
N LYS A 287 -35.59 16.44 -13.41
CA LYS A 287 -35.14 17.53 -12.52
C LYS A 287 -34.15 18.49 -13.17
N THR A 288 -33.53 18.10 -14.29
CA THR A 288 -32.44 18.83 -14.91
C THR A 288 -32.37 18.61 -16.41
N ASN A 289 -31.63 19.47 -17.09
CA ASN A 289 -31.29 19.35 -18.51
C ASN A 289 -29.83 18.92 -18.72
N GLN A 290 -29.05 18.70 -17.64
CA GLN A 290 -27.66 18.24 -17.73
C GLN A 290 -27.38 17.16 -16.68
N ILE A 291 -26.90 15.99 -17.14
CA ILE A 291 -26.56 14.87 -16.27
C ILE A 291 -25.16 14.39 -16.60
N VAL A 292 -24.28 14.36 -15.61
CA VAL A 292 -23.02 13.62 -15.66
C VAL A 292 -23.31 12.20 -15.19
N THR A 293 -23.12 11.19 -16.04
CA THR A 293 -23.21 9.78 -15.61
C THR A 293 -21.83 9.26 -15.32
N VAL A 294 -21.66 8.57 -14.19
CA VAL A 294 -20.44 7.86 -13.81
C VAL A 294 -20.80 6.39 -13.66
N VAL A 295 -20.33 5.58 -14.60
CA VAL A 295 -20.52 4.13 -14.60
C VAL A 295 -19.20 3.48 -14.22
N ALA A 296 -19.08 3.09 -12.95
CA ALA A 296 -17.88 2.51 -12.38
C ALA A 296 -17.75 1.01 -12.69
N ASN A 297 -16.51 0.57 -12.92
CA ASN A 297 -16.08 -0.81 -12.90
C ASN A 297 -14.86 -0.93 -11.97
N GLY A 298 -15.09 -1.38 -10.74
CA GLY A 298 -14.08 -1.26 -9.68
C GLY A 298 -13.76 0.20 -9.41
N SER A 299 -12.49 0.59 -9.53
CA SER A 299 -12.03 1.97 -9.32
C SER A 299 -11.90 2.80 -10.61
N SER A 300 -12.03 2.17 -11.77
CA SER A 300 -12.14 2.83 -13.07
C SER A 300 -13.60 3.20 -13.34
N ALA A 301 -13.86 4.23 -14.14
CA ALA A 301 -15.22 4.61 -14.53
C ALA A 301 -15.28 5.20 -15.94
N LYS A 302 -16.43 5.03 -16.59
CA LYS A 302 -16.81 5.79 -17.79
C LYS A 302 -17.67 6.96 -17.35
N ILE A 303 -17.26 8.17 -17.71
CA ILE A 303 -17.90 9.42 -17.31
C ILE A 303 -18.37 10.15 -18.56
N SER A 304 -19.67 10.44 -18.62
CA SER A 304 -20.28 11.11 -19.75
C SER A 304 -21.11 12.30 -19.28
N LEU A 305 -21.08 13.40 -20.02
CA LEU A 305 -22.03 14.50 -19.87
C LEU A 305 -23.12 14.33 -20.93
N PHE A 306 -24.38 14.35 -20.47
CA PHE A 306 -25.57 14.38 -21.29
C PHE A 306 -26.26 15.74 -21.18
N GLU A 307 -26.77 16.22 -22.30
CA GLU A 307 -27.58 17.44 -22.37
C GLU A 307 -28.91 17.20 -23.07
N LYS A 308 -29.97 17.80 -22.52
CA LYS A 308 -31.32 17.72 -23.06
C LYS A 308 -31.60 18.89 -24.01
N ASN A 309 -31.83 18.58 -25.29
CA ASN A 309 -32.27 19.50 -26.32
C ASN A 309 -33.59 19.00 -26.90
N ASP A 310 -34.65 19.82 -26.88
CA ASP A 310 -35.98 19.48 -27.44
C ASP A 310 -36.48 18.08 -27.03
N ALA A 311 -36.38 17.79 -25.73
CA ALA A 311 -36.72 16.51 -25.08
C ALA A 311 -35.79 15.31 -25.37
N ILE A 312 -34.79 15.45 -26.23
CA ILE A 312 -33.81 14.41 -26.55
C ILE A 312 -32.55 14.61 -25.71
N TRP A 313 -32.11 13.55 -25.02
CA TRP A 313 -30.85 13.52 -24.30
C TRP A 313 -29.71 13.10 -25.24
N ASN A 314 -28.69 13.94 -25.35
CA ASN A 314 -27.55 13.71 -26.22
C ASN A 314 -26.28 13.53 -25.37
N GLU A 315 -25.51 12.47 -25.63
CA GLU A 315 -24.15 12.36 -25.10
C GLU A 315 -23.25 13.33 -25.86
N VAL A 316 -22.53 14.16 -25.12
CA VAL A 316 -21.86 15.34 -25.67
C VAL A 316 -20.42 15.46 -25.20
N ILE A 317 -20.08 14.78 -24.11
CA ILE A 317 -18.71 14.48 -23.69
C ILE A 317 -18.73 13.05 -23.12
N ASN A 318 -17.68 12.28 -23.40
CA ASN A 318 -17.45 10.96 -22.82
C ASN A 318 -15.94 10.79 -22.59
N THR A 319 -15.57 10.28 -21.43
CA THR A 319 -14.19 10.04 -21.04
C THR A 319 -14.07 8.87 -20.08
N ASN A 320 -12.86 8.34 -19.96
CA ASN A 320 -12.51 7.45 -18.87
C ASN A 320 -12.01 8.28 -17.68
N GLY A 321 -12.17 7.74 -16.49
CA GLY A 321 -11.70 8.35 -15.26
C GLY A 321 -11.66 7.37 -14.12
N TYR A 322 -11.49 7.89 -12.91
CA TYR A 322 -11.42 7.07 -11.71
C TYR A 322 -12.42 7.53 -10.66
N VAL A 323 -12.90 6.56 -9.89
CA VAL A 323 -13.70 6.74 -8.68
C VAL A 323 -12.86 6.32 -7.46
N GLY A 324 -13.49 6.22 -6.29
CA GLY A 324 -12.85 5.68 -5.09
C GLY A 324 -12.22 4.31 -5.33
N SER A 325 -11.10 3.99 -4.65
CA SER A 325 -10.41 2.71 -4.79
C SER A 325 -11.26 1.47 -4.46
N LEU A 326 -12.33 1.65 -3.68
CA LEU A 326 -13.33 0.61 -3.35
C LEU A 326 -14.60 0.71 -4.24
N GLY A 327 -14.54 1.51 -5.30
CA GLY A 327 -15.58 1.71 -6.31
C GLY A 327 -16.74 2.59 -5.85
N VAL A 328 -17.89 2.44 -6.53
CA VAL A 328 -19.13 3.17 -6.23
C VAL A 328 -20.01 2.36 -5.28
N GLY A 329 -20.46 2.95 -4.18
CA GLY A 329 -21.30 2.28 -3.19
C GLY A 329 -21.73 3.15 -2.03
N GLN A 330 -22.03 2.54 -0.88
CA GLN A 330 -22.31 3.27 0.34
C GLN A 330 -21.04 3.92 0.88
N ALA A 331 -21.00 5.25 0.86
CA ALA A 331 -19.91 6.05 1.38
C ALA A 331 -20.02 6.24 2.91
N LYS A 332 -18.88 6.47 3.54
CA LYS A 332 -18.71 6.89 4.94
C LYS A 332 -17.31 7.47 5.13
N GLU A 333 -17.10 8.23 6.20
CA GLU A 333 -15.76 8.69 6.56
C GLU A 333 -14.76 7.53 6.64
N GLY A 334 -13.54 7.77 6.12
CA GLY A 334 -12.48 6.76 6.05
C GLY A 334 -12.72 5.63 5.04
N SER A 335 -13.81 5.65 4.26
CA SER A 335 -14.06 4.68 3.19
C SER A 335 -13.72 5.28 1.83
N SER A 336 -12.89 4.58 1.06
CA SER A 336 -12.58 4.98 -0.32
C SER A 336 -13.66 4.61 -1.34
N LYS A 337 -14.93 4.83 -1.01
CA LYS A 337 -16.08 4.60 -1.91
C LYS A 337 -16.65 5.92 -2.40
N THR A 338 -16.88 6.02 -3.71
CA THR A 338 -17.69 7.10 -4.28
C THR A 338 -19.16 6.85 -3.95
N PRO A 339 -19.91 7.85 -3.46
CA PRO A 339 -21.30 7.65 -3.07
C PRO A 339 -22.14 7.26 -4.29
N LYS A 340 -22.77 6.08 -4.24
CA LYS A 340 -23.74 5.61 -5.24
C LYS A 340 -25.03 6.45 -5.14
N GLY A 341 -25.56 6.91 -6.25
CA GLY A 341 -26.80 7.69 -6.27
C GLY A 341 -26.78 8.87 -7.24
N SER A 342 -27.79 9.74 -7.12
CA SER A 342 -27.93 10.96 -7.91
C SER A 342 -27.84 12.21 -7.03
N TYR A 343 -26.94 13.11 -7.39
CA TYR A 343 -26.57 14.28 -6.59
C TYR A 343 -26.51 15.52 -7.46
N SER A 344 -26.93 16.67 -6.94
CA SER A 344 -26.73 17.93 -7.67
C SER A 344 -25.24 18.31 -7.66
N LEU A 345 -24.80 18.99 -8.72
CA LEU A 345 -23.48 19.61 -8.78
C LEU A 345 -23.56 21.04 -8.22
N GLY A 346 -22.62 21.35 -7.32
CA GLY A 346 -22.55 22.62 -6.60
C GLY A 346 -21.70 23.67 -7.31
N PHE A 347 -21.05 24.52 -6.51
CA PHE A 347 -20.06 25.47 -7.03
C PHE A 347 -18.81 24.73 -7.54
N ALA A 348 -18.11 25.35 -8.47
CA ALA A 348 -16.80 24.92 -8.90
C ALA A 348 -15.70 25.64 -8.12
N PHE A 349 -14.53 25.03 -8.05
CA PHE A 349 -13.37 25.63 -7.39
C PHE A 349 -12.07 25.18 -8.04
N GLY A 350 -10.98 25.87 -7.71
CA GLY A 350 -9.66 25.45 -8.16
C GLY A 350 -8.60 26.52 -7.98
N THR A 351 -7.40 26.26 -8.51
CA THR A 351 -6.29 27.22 -8.49
C THR A 351 -6.50 28.39 -9.45
N SER A 352 -7.33 28.20 -10.48
CA SER A 352 -7.75 29.22 -11.44
C SER A 352 -9.10 28.86 -12.08
N ASN A 353 -9.78 29.84 -12.69
CA ASN A 353 -11.06 29.63 -13.36
C ASN A 353 -10.86 29.41 -14.88
N PRO A 354 -11.15 28.22 -15.44
CA PRO A 354 -11.00 27.94 -16.87
C PRO A 354 -12.18 28.42 -17.73
N GLY A 355 -13.02 29.33 -17.21
CA GLY A 355 -14.22 29.84 -17.87
C GLY A 355 -15.50 29.08 -17.48
N THR A 356 -15.65 28.73 -16.20
CA THR A 356 -16.81 27.95 -15.76
C THR A 356 -18.12 28.75 -15.78
N LYS A 357 -19.23 28.05 -16.03
CA LYS A 357 -20.59 28.60 -15.88
C LYS A 357 -21.15 28.46 -14.45
N LEU A 358 -20.51 27.65 -13.61
CA LEU A 358 -20.87 27.50 -12.20
C LEU A 358 -20.30 28.66 -11.37
N PRO A 359 -20.89 28.99 -10.20
CA PRO A 359 -20.22 29.84 -9.23
C PRO A 359 -18.82 29.29 -8.94
N PHE A 360 -17.80 30.15 -8.91
CA PHE A 360 -16.41 29.72 -8.75
C PHE A 360 -15.81 30.23 -7.45
N LYS A 361 -15.11 29.36 -6.71
CA LYS A 361 -14.26 29.73 -5.57
C LYS A 361 -12.80 29.43 -5.88
N GLN A 362 -11.94 30.44 -5.76
CA GLN A 362 -10.50 30.23 -5.89
C GLN A 362 -9.93 29.66 -4.59
N ILE A 363 -9.10 28.62 -4.69
CA ILE A 363 -8.39 28.04 -3.54
C ILE A 363 -7.39 29.06 -3.01
N THR A 364 -7.39 29.26 -1.69
CA THR A 364 -6.39 30.02 -0.95
C THR A 364 -5.63 29.09 -0.01
N ARG A 365 -4.56 29.60 0.63
CA ARG A 365 -3.84 28.87 1.69
C ARG A 365 -4.67 28.57 2.95
N ASN A 366 -5.88 29.15 3.04
CA ASN A 366 -6.79 28.98 4.16
C ASN A 366 -7.99 28.11 3.79
N SER A 367 -8.06 27.56 2.58
CA SER A 367 -9.24 26.82 2.10
C SER A 367 -9.22 25.37 2.59
N TYR A 368 -10.21 25.00 3.41
CA TYR A 368 -10.39 23.65 3.93
C TYR A 368 -11.78 23.11 3.58
N TRP A 369 -11.86 21.81 3.31
CA TRP A 369 -13.12 21.06 3.41
C TRP A 369 -13.16 20.33 4.75
N ILE A 370 -14.19 20.62 5.55
CA ILE A 370 -14.27 20.08 6.90
C ILE A 370 -14.77 18.64 6.86
N SER A 371 -13.96 17.72 7.39
CA SER A 371 -14.22 16.28 7.44
C SER A 371 -14.15 15.74 8.87
N ASN A 372 -13.72 16.55 9.83
CA ASN A 372 -13.83 16.24 11.25
C ASN A 372 -15.30 16.13 11.69
N VAL A 373 -15.70 14.93 12.08
CA VAL A 373 -17.08 14.62 12.53
C VAL A 373 -17.52 15.36 13.80
N ASN A 374 -16.58 15.92 14.56
CA ASN A 374 -16.89 16.70 15.77
C ASN A 374 -17.02 18.20 15.50
N ASP A 375 -16.77 18.66 14.27
CA ASP A 375 -16.92 20.06 13.88
C ASP A 375 -18.35 20.35 13.43
N SER A 376 -18.96 21.44 13.92
CA SER A 376 -20.31 21.84 13.53
C SER A 376 -20.46 22.21 12.06
N ASN A 377 -19.34 22.48 11.37
CA ASN A 377 -19.29 22.78 9.95
C ASN A 377 -18.94 21.55 9.09
N TYR A 378 -19.12 20.34 9.62
CA TYR A 378 -18.84 19.09 8.91
C TYR A 378 -19.41 19.07 7.48
N ASN A 379 -18.59 18.57 6.55
CA ASN A 379 -18.85 18.45 5.11
C ASN A 379 -19.18 19.80 4.43
N THR A 380 -18.43 20.85 4.77
CA THR A 380 -18.53 22.17 4.14
C THR A 380 -17.16 22.79 3.86
N TRP A 381 -17.13 23.73 2.91
CA TRP A 381 -15.96 24.58 2.66
C TRP A 381 -15.83 25.68 3.72
N GLN A 382 -14.65 25.83 4.30
CA GLN A 382 -14.33 26.88 5.26
C GLN A 382 -13.00 27.57 4.91
N GLU A 383 -12.89 28.86 5.26
CA GLU A 383 -11.62 29.59 5.22
C GLU A 383 -11.09 29.71 6.65
N ARG A 384 -9.98 29.03 6.95
CA ARG A 384 -9.37 28.95 8.30
C ARG A 384 -7.85 29.02 8.20
N GLU A 385 -7.21 29.65 9.17
CA GLU A 385 -5.74 29.65 9.24
C GLU A 385 -5.17 28.28 9.66
N THR A 386 -5.91 27.53 10.47
CA THR A 386 -5.59 26.16 10.88
C THR A 386 -6.88 25.35 11.02
N SER A 387 -6.81 24.04 10.80
CA SER A 387 -7.95 23.12 10.97
C SER A 387 -7.49 21.76 11.52
N SER A 388 -8.43 20.86 11.79
CA SER A 388 -8.11 19.50 12.23
C SER A 388 -7.31 18.76 11.15
N SER A 389 -6.46 17.82 11.55
CA SER A 389 -5.75 16.93 10.61
C SER A 389 -6.70 16.00 9.84
N SER A 390 -7.95 15.87 10.27
CA SER A 390 -8.98 15.15 9.53
C SER A 390 -9.56 15.95 8.38
N ASP A 391 -9.45 17.29 8.41
CA ASP A 391 -10.01 18.17 7.38
C ASP A 391 -9.09 18.21 6.16
N GLU A 392 -9.70 18.33 4.98
CA GLU A 392 -8.94 18.35 3.75
C GLU A 392 -8.46 19.77 3.43
N HIS A 393 -7.15 19.99 3.51
CA HIS A 393 -6.53 21.25 3.13
C HIS A 393 -6.39 21.32 1.60
N LEU A 394 -7.25 22.10 0.95
CA LEU A 394 -7.43 22.04 -0.51
C LEU A 394 -6.20 22.55 -1.27
N ALA A 395 -5.39 23.44 -0.67
CA ALA A 395 -4.17 23.94 -1.29
C ALA A 395 -3.05 22.88 -1.39
N ASP A 396 -3.12 21.78 -0.63
CA ASP A 396 -2.12 20.71 -0.67
C ASP A 396 -2.26 19.79 -1.89
N TYR A 397 -3.34 19.95 -2.67
CA TYR A 397 -3.63 19.14 -3.86
C TYR A 397 -3.75 19.98 -5.14
N PRO A 398 -2.73 20.78 -5.51
CA PRO A 398 -2.82 21.76 -6.60
C PRO A 398 -2.98 21.14 -7.99
N VAL A 399 -2.68 19.85 -8.14
CA VAL A 399 -2.87 19.11 -9.41
C VAL A 399 -4.31 18.64 -9.52
N GLN A 400 -4.80 17.90 -8.52
CA GLN A 400 -6.16 17.37 -8.49
C GLN A 400 -7.20 18.48 -8.47
N TYR A 401 -6.96 19.49 -7.64
CA TYR A 401 -7.82 20.67 -7.48
C TYR A 401 -7.32 21.86 -8.28
N GLN A 402 -6.60 21.61 -9.37
CA GLN A 402 -6.45 22.64 -10.40
C GLN A 402 -7.85 23.11 -10.86
N TYR A 403 -8.74 22.14 -11.08
CA TYR A 403 -10.14 22.33 -11.49
C TYR A 403 -11.02 21.27 -10.81
N ALA A 404 -12.07 21.69 -10.11
CA ALA A 404 -12.98 20.79 -9.40
C ALA A 404 -14.41 21.34 -9.34
N ILE A 405 -15.40 20.44 -9.22
CA ILE A 405 -16.82 20.74 -8.99
C ILE A 405 -17.30 19.95 -7.78
N VAL A 406 -18.02 20.62 -6.87
CA VAL A 406 -18.60 19.96 -5.70
C VAL A 406 -19.71 19.01 -6.10
N ILE A 407 -19.67 17.78 -5.58
CA ILE A 407 -20.79 16.84 -5.61
C ILE A 407 -21.55 17.03 -4.29
N ASN A 408 -22.81 17.47 -4.36
CA ASN A 408 -23.61 17.77 -3.16
C ASN A 408 -24.15 16.48 -2.49
N TYR A 409 -23.22 15.63 -2.03
CA TYR A 409 -23.52 14.46 -1.22
C TYR A 409 -23.60 14.86 0.25
N ASN A 410 -24.68 14.48 0.92
CA ASN A 410 -24.81 14.60 2.37
C ASN A 410 -25.66 13.44 2.90
N ASN A 411 -25.09 12.65 3.81
CA ASN A 411 -25.76 11.54 4.49
C ASN A 411 -25.59 11.64 6.01
N GLY A 412 -25.57 12.88 6.53
CA GLY A 412 -25.32 13.16 7.93
C GLY A 412 -23.84 13.09 8.32
N VAL A 413 -23.55 13.47 9.56
CA VAL A 413 -22.20 13.47 10.12
C VAL A 413 -21.61 12.05 10.10
N GLY A 414 -20.40 11.90 9.55
CA GLY A 414 -19.75 10.60 9.38
C GLY A 414 -20.16 9.83 8.11
N GLY A 415 -21.13 10.35 7.35
CA GLY A 415 -21.60 9.77 6.09
C GLY A 415 -20.58 9.86 4.94
N GLY A 416 -19.46 10.57 5.15
CA GLY A 416 -18.46 10.86 4.14
C GLY A 416 -18.55 12.32 3.69
N SER A 417 -17.41 12.89 3.33
CA SER A 417 -17.26 14.30 2.97
C SER A 417 -16.28 14.48 1.82
N ALA A 418 -16.16 15.72 1.33
CA ALA A 418 -15.18 16.12 0.30
C ALA A 418 -15.30 15.31 -1.01
N PHE A 419 -16.52 15.08 -1.48
CA PHE A 419 -16.76 14.44 -2.77
C PHE A 419 -16.80 15.46 -3.90
N PHE A 420 -15.84 15.37 -4.81
CA PHE A 420 -15.68 16.29 -5.92
C PHE A 420 -15.56 15.55 -7.26
N LEU A 421 -15.89 16.24 -8.35
CA LEU A 421 -15.48 15.90 -9.71
C LEU A 421 -14.26 16.75 -10.06
N HIS A 422 -13.08 16.16 -10.23
CA HIS A 422 -11.82 16.91 -10.34
C HIS A 422 -10.80 16.34 -11.35
N VAL A 423 -9.64 16.98 -11.49
CA VAL A 423 -8.57 16.52 -12.39
C VAL A 423 -7.91 15.25 -11.85
N GLY A 424 -7.79 14.22 -12.70
CA GLY A 424 -7.14 12.97 -12.35
C GLY A 424 -5.61 13.03 -12.43
N ASN A 425 -4.95 12.19 -11.64
CA ASN A 425 -3.51 11.93 -11.69
C ASN A 425 -3.18 10.51 -12.20
N GLY A 426 -4.15 9.85 -12.85
CA GLY A 426 -4.02 8.49 -13.36
C GLY A 426 -4.18 7.38 -12.32
N ARG A 427 -4.71 7.68 -11.11
CA ARG A 427 -4.92 6.71 -10.04
C ARG A 427 -6.32 6.82 -9.43
N PRO A 428 -6.83 5.74 -8.79
CA PRO A 428 -8.04 5.78 -7.97
C PRO A 428 -8.05 6.89 -6.93
N THR A 429 -9.22 7.44 -6.65
CA THR A 429 -9.41 8.51 -5.67
C THR A 429 -9.70 7.93 -4.27
N ALA A 430 -9.82 8.81 -3.27
CA ALA A 430 -10.36 8.44 -1.96
C ALA A 430 -11.91 8.44 -1.93
N GLY A 431 -12.59 8.67 -3.06
CA GLY A 431 -14.05 8.72 -3.14
C GLY A 431 -14.59 9.77 -4.13
N CYS A 432 -13.76 10.73 -4.52
CA CYS A 432 -14.06 11.65 -5.63
C CYS A 432 -14.23 10.94 -6.98
N VAL A 433 -14.74 11.66 -7.97
CA VAL A 433 -14.70 11.29 -9.39
C VAL A 433 -13.59 12.10 -10.04
N SER A 434 -12.70 11.49 -10.81
CA SER A 434 -11.61 12.19 -11.47
C SER A 434 -11.55 11.90 -12.96
N VAL A 435 -11.24 12.93 -13.76
CA VAL A 435 -11.19 12.87 -15.24
C VAL A 435 -9.92 13.55 -15.77
N PRO A 436 -9.50 13.29 -17.01
CA PRO A 436 -8.37 14.00 -17.62
C PRO A 436 -8.58 15.52 -17.55
N ARG A 437 -7.48 16.26 -17.32
CA ARG A 437 -7.50 17.73 -17.15
C ARG A 437 -8.27 18.45 -18.25
N GLU A 438 -8.03 18.07 -19.50
CA GLU A 438 -8.66 18.70 -20.67
C GLU A 438 -10.17 18.50 -20.67
N VAL A 439 -10.64 17.32 -20.26
CA VAL A 439 -12.07 17.03 -20.12
C VAL A 439 -12.66 17.78 -18.94
N MET A 440 -11.92 17.94 -17.84
CA MET A 440 -12.37 18.77 -16.71
C MET A 440 -12.59 20.23 -17.11
N VAL A 441 -11.72 20.78 -17.96
CA VAL A 441 -11.92 22.13 -18.54
C VAL A 441 -13.22 22.20 -19.35
N GLN A 442 -13.46 21.21 -20.22
CA GLN A 442 -14.70 21.14 -21.01
C GLN A 442 -15.94 21.01 -20.11
N PHE A 443 -15.88 20.17 -19.07
CA PHE A 443 -16.95 20.07 -18.08
C PHE A 443 -17.22 21.40 -17.40
N MET A 444 -16.20 22.08 -16.88
CA MET A 444 -16.37 23.37 -16.22
C MET A 444 -17.00 24.43 -17.14
N GLN A 445 -16.59 24.48 -18.41
CA GLN A 445 -17.11 25.42 -19.41
C GLN A 445 -18.55 25.11 -19.85
N ARG A 446 -19.01 23.87 -19.67
CA ARG A 446 -20.26 23.39 -20.26
C ARG A 446 -21.36 23.13 -19.23
N ILE A 447 -21.01 22.54 -18.09
CA ILE A 447 -21.90 22.31 -16.95
C ILE A 447 -22.37 23.65 -16.39
N ALA A 448 -23.68 23.82 -16.30
CA ALA A 448 -24.37 24.99 -15.78
C ALA A 448 -25.06 24.68 -14.44
N PRO A 449 -25.47 25.71 -13.67
CA PRO A 449 -26.21 25.51 -12.43
C PRO A 449 -27.46 24.63 -12.63
N GLY A 450 -27.67 23.70 -11.71
CA GLY A 450 -28.78 22.74 -11.76
C GLY A 450 -28.45 21.40 -12.42
N ALA A 451 -27.22 21.19 -12.89
CA ALA A 451 -26.75 19.89 -13.35
C ALA A 451 -26.69 18.85 -12.21
N TYR A 452 -26.84 17.57 -12.57
CA TYR A 452 -26.72 16.44 -11.65
C TYR A 452 -25.60 15.49 -12.06
N ILE A 453 -25.12 14.69 -11.12
CA ILE A 453 -24.23 13.55 -11.34
C ILE A 453 -24.88 12.28 -10.81
N ILE A 454 -24.86 11.20 -11.61
CA ILE A 454 -25.38 9.87 -11.26
C ILE A 454 -24.22 8.89 -11.19
N ASN A 455 -23.90 8.40 -10.00
CA ASN A 455 -22.84 7.43 -9.75
C ASN A 455 -23.43 6.04 -9.58
N VAL A 456 -23.05 5.10 -10.44
CA VAL A 456 -23.56 3.72 -10.50
C VAL A 456 -22.48 2.71 -10.86
N ASN A 457 -22.77 1.41 -10.73
CA ASN A 457 -21.85 0.32 -11.11
C ASN A 457 -22.24 -0.37 -12.43
N SER A 458 -23.34 0.02 -13.06
CA SER A 458 -23.74 -0.43 -14.39
C SER A 458 -24.63 0.61 -15.06
N GLN A 459 -24.69 0.59 -16.40
CA GLN A 459 -25.52 1.52 -17.17
C GLN A 459 -27.01 1.40 -16.84
N SER A 460 -27.49 0.16 -16.60
CA SER A 460 -28.91 -0.08 -16.30
C SER A 460 -29.35 0.52 -14.97
N GLU A 461 -28.44 0.73 -14.01
CA GLU A 461 -28.75 1.34 -12.73
C GLU A 461 -29.09 2.83 -12.83
N ILE A 462 -28.73 3.50 -13.93
CA ILE A 462 -29.01 4.94 -14.14
C ILE A 462 -30.52 5.19 -14.10
N ALA A 463 -31.32 4.28 -14.67
CA ALA A 463 -32.78 4.42 -14.72
C ALA A 463 -33.46 4.36 -13.33
N TYR A 464 -32.74 3.94 -12.27
CA TYR A 464 -33.30 3.87 -10.92
C TYR A 464 -33.32 5.22 -10.18
N TYR A 465 -32.52 6.20 -10.64
CA TYR A 465 -32.35 7.51 -10.01
C TYR A 465 -32.97 8.61 -10.82
#